data_AF-A0A645EP99-F1
#
_entry.id   AF-A0A645EP99-F1
#
_cell.length_a   1.000
_cell.length_b   1.000
_cell.length_c   1.000
_cell.angle_alpha   90.00
_cell.angle_beta   90.00
_cell.angle_gamma   90.00
#
_symmetry.space_group_name_H-M   'P 1'
#
loop_
_entity.id
_entity.type
_entity.pdbx_description
1 polymer ?
#
loop_
_entity_poly.entity_id
_entity_poly.type
_entity_poly.pdbx_seq_one_letter_code
_entity_poly.pdbx_strand_id
1 'polypeptide(L)'
;MYSNANYWILARLVEVISGMEFSEYLKQKIFSPLGMDDTLSAISSGDPEKGLSQGYVTAYGTALPWSELEQMFSGSGGIVTTASDMGKWLSMHTNEGKSMNGERLLSKSLLEQSYSPQPGSKKYGLGWALSSPQVKPARISHSGSLSTFQAQQDIIPSSGYAVAVMLNSFTTTFEHAYEISSGIIKLTEGQKPDIKAPIPKITDLSLGFITLIYLFLGIKGIIRSKEWCIRRKQYPTWRYYLRLMPQIIPALFIGWLFFIVPNLQNNSATIKDAFGIWPAAMLFLIVVFLIGVIVSVMRVYYRGRLNIN
;
A
#
# COMPACT_ATOMS: atom_id res chain seq x y z
N MET A 1 -6.57 14.16 12.76
CA MET A 1 -5.76 12.95 12.50
C MET A 1 -6.67 11.92 11.86
N TYR A 2 -6.25 11.27 10.78
CA TYR A 2 -7.02 10.19 10.15
C TYR A 2 -6.93 8.92 11.01
N SER A 3 -8.03 8.18 11.13
CA SER A 3 -8.08 6.93 11.88
C SER A 3 -9.19 6.02 11.34
N ASN A 4 -8.83 4.81 10.91
CA ASN A 4 -9.79 3.78 10.50
C ASN A 4 -10.75 3.42 11.64
N ALA A 5 -10.28 3.47 12.89
CA ALA A 5 -11.11 3.19 14.06
C ALA A 5 -12.32 4.12 14.19
N ASN A 6 -12.23 5.36 13.69
CA ASN A 6 -13.38 6.27 13.66
C ASN A 6 -14.49 5.72 12.76
N TYR A 7 -14.14 5.11 11.62
CA TYR A 7 -15.09 4.53 10.69
C TYR A 7 -15.63 3.17 11.16
N TRP A 8 -14.84 2.40 11.92
CA TRP A 8 -15.35 1.20 12.60
C TRP A 8 -16.46 1.54 13.59
N ILE A 9 -16.25 2.60 14.39
CA ILE A 9 -17.25 3.10 15.33
C ILE A 9 -18.50 3.60 14.59
N LEU A 10 -18.32 4.31 13.46
CA LEU A 10 -19.45 4.78 12.65
C LEU A 10 -20.26 3.64 12.05
N ALA A 11 -19.60 2.61 11.49
CA ALA A 11 -20.29 1.41 11.01
C ALA A 11 -21.08 0.75 12.14
N ARG A 12 -20.47 0.59 13.32
CA ARG A 12 -21.16 0.04 14.49
C ARG A 12 -22.35 0.90 14.95
N LEU A 13 -22.23 2.22 14.87
CA LEU A 13 -23.32 3.14 15.21
C LEU A 13 -24.52 2.94 14.27
N VAL A 14 -24.28 2.76 12.97
CA VAL A 14 -25.34 2.43 12.00
C VAL A 14 -26.02 1.13 12.39
N GLU A 15 -25.26 0.09 12.75
CA GLU A 15 -25.84 -1.20 13.17
C GLU A 15 -26.73 -1.06 14.41
N VAL A 16 -26.24 -0.37 15.44
CA VAL A 16 -26.97 -0.20 16.70
C VAL A 16 -28.26 0.60 16.50
N ILE A 17 -28.22 1.66 15.68
CA ILE A 17 -29.40 2.51 15.46
C ILE A 17 -30.41 1.85 14.53
N SER A 18 -29.94 1.20 13.47
CA SER A 18 -30.82 0.59 12.47
C SER A 18 -31.34 -0.80 12.85
N GLY A 19 -30.63 -1.51 13.73
CA GLY A 19 -30.88 -2.92 14.02
C GLY A 19 -30.47 -3.87 12.89
N MET A 20 -29.75 -3.38 11.88
CA MET A 20 -29.28 -4.15 10.72
C MET A 20 -27.77 -4.36 10.77
N GLU A 21 -27.27 -5.45 10.19
CA GLU A 21 -25.84 -5.56 9.90
C GLU A 21 -25.40 -4.46 8.92
N PHE A 22 -24.18 -3.94 9.08
CA PHE A 22 -23.74 -2.78 8.30
C PHE A 22 -23.73 -3.06 6.78
N SER A 23 -23.30 -4.27 6.39
CA SER A 23 -23.31 -4.74 4.99
C SER A 23 -24.72 -4.75 4.40
N GLU A 24 -25.70 -5.26 5.14
CA GLU A 24 -27.12 -5.28 4.74
C GLU A 24 -27.73 -3.89 4.69
N TYR A 25 -27.37 -3.01 5.64
CA TYR A 25 -27.77 -1.61 5.61
C TYR A 25 -27.29 -0.93 4.33
N LEU A 26 -26.00 -1.07 3.98
CA LEU A 26 -25.44 -0.50 2.76
C LEU A 26 -26.12 -1.05 1.51
N LYS A 27 -26.33 -2.38 1.44
CA LYS A 27 -27.02 -3.01 0.32
C LYS A 27 -28.43 -2.48 0.13
N GLN A 28 -29.22 -2.39 1.19
CA GLN A 28 -30.63 -1.98 1.11
C GLN A 28 -30.83 -0.48 0.98
N LYS A 29 -29.99 0.34 1.61
CA LYS A 29 -30.19 1.80 1.68
C LYS A 29 -29.35 2.59 0.67
N ILE A 30 -28.27 2.01 0.15
CA ILE A 30 -27.34 2.70 -0.75
C ILE A 30 -27.22 1.96 -2.08
N PHE A 31 -26.78 0.69 -2.08
CA PHE A 31 -26.43 0.01 -3.33
C PHE A 31 -27.66 -0.30 -4.19
N SER A 32 -28.69 -0.91 -3.62
CA SER A 32 -29.90 -1.27 -4.38
C SER A 32 -30.64 -0.05 -4.95
N PRO A 33 -30.87 1.04 -4.19
CA PRO A 33 -31.49 2.26 -4.73
C PRO A 33 -30.68 2.96 -5.83
N LEU A 34 -29.36 2.77 -5.83
CA LEU A 34 -28.47 3.26 -6.90
C LEU A 34 -28.30 2.26 -8.05
N GLY A 35 -28.84 1.05 -7.93
CA GLY A 35 -28.64 -0.04 -8.89
C GLY A 35 -27.18 -0.51 -8.95
N MET A 36 -26.45 -0.46 -7.84
CA MET A 36 -25.04 -0.89 -7.74
C MET A 36 -24.96 -2.41 -7.47
N ASP A 37 -25.40 -3.21 -8.44
CA ASP A 37 -25.60 -4.65 -8.30
C ASP A 37 -24.29 -5.47 -8.17
N ASP A 38 -23.16 -4.89 -8.60
CA ASP A 38 -21.82 -5.49 -8.52
C ASP A 38 -21.02 -4.92 -7.34
N THR A 39 -21.71 -4.34 -6.36
CA THR A 39 -21.10 -3.73 -5.17
C THR A 39 -21.47 -4.46 -3.89
N LEU A 40 -20.46 -4.71 -3.07
CA LEU A 40 -20.58 -5.43 -1.81
C LEU A 40 -19.70 -4.80 -0.72
N SER A 41 -20.00 -5.14 0.52
CA SER A 41 -19.23 -4.74 1.70
C SER A 41 -18.61 -5.96 2.34
N ALA A 42 -17.33 -6.21 2.04
CA ALA A 42 -16.52 -7.23 2.69
C ALA A 42 -16.25 -6.83 4.16
N ILE A 43 -16.32 -7.81 5.05
CA ILE A 43 -16.03 -7.61 6.48
C ILE A 43 -14.54 -7.80 6.73
N SER A 44 -13.93 -8.75 6.01
CA SER A 44 -12.51 -9.08 6.03
C SER A 44 -11.96 -9.39 4.63
N SER A 45 -10.63 -9.39 4.48
CA SER A 45 -9.98 -9.80 3.22
C SER A 45 -10.07 -11.30 2.92
N GLY A 46 -10.55 -12.10 3.88
CA GLY A 46 -10.72 -13.55 3.74
C GLY A 46 -12.05 -13.96 3.10
N ASP A 47 -12.98 -13.01 2.92
CA ASP A 47 -14.27 -13.26 2.31
C ASP A 47 -14.07 -13.49 0.80
N PRO A 48 -14.34 -14.69 0.26
CA PRO A 48 -14.11 -14.97 -1.15
C PRO A 48 -15.14 -14.23 -2.00
N GLU A 49 -14.72 -13.08 -2.56
CA GLU A 49 -15.60 -12.25 -3.36
C GLU A 49 -15.65 -12.71 -4.83
N LYS A 50 -16.83 -13.17 -5.25
CA LYS A 50 -17.06 -13.66 -6.61
C LYS A 50 -16.86 -12.52 -7.61
N GLY A 51 -15.92 -12.69 -8.52
CA GLY A 51 -15.64 -11.71 -9.58
C GLY A 51 -14.58 -10.66 -9.21
N LEU A 52 -13.99 -10.72 -8.01
CA LEU A 52 -12.85 -9.87 -7.67
C LEU A 52 -11.64 -10.22 -8.56
N SER A 53 -11.05 -9.21 -9.19
CA SER A 53 -9.84 -9.40 -9.99
C SER A 53 -8.66 -9.83 -9.12
N GLN A 54 -7.70 -10.57 -9.68
CA GLN A 54 -6.41 -10.80 -9.02
C GLN A 54 -5.75 -9.46 -8.65
N GLY A 55 -5.35 -9.31 -7.40
CA GLY A 55 -4.56 -8.19 -6.91
C GLY A 55 -3.07 -8.38 -7.21
N TYR A 56 -2.34 -7.28 -7.36
CA TYR A 56 -0.92 -7.29 -7.70
C TYR A 56 -0.11 -6.34 -6.83
N VAL A 57 1.13 -6.72 -6.55
CA VAL A 57 2.18 -5.84 -6.03
C VAL A 57 3.20 -5.60 -7.14
N THR A 58 3.91 -4.49 -7.13
CA THR A 58 4.92 -4.21 -8.16
C THR A 58 6.34 -4.44 -7.66
N ALA A 59 7.19 -4.96 -8.54
CA ALA A 59 8.62 -5.13 -8.31
C ALA A 59 9.37 -4.99 -9.63
N TYR A 60 10.40 -4.15 -9.67
CA TYR A 60 11.28 -3.98 -10.84
C TYR A 60 10.53 -3.64 -12.13
N GLY A 61 9.40 -2.92 -12.01
CA GLY A 61 8.53 -2.57 -13.14
C GLY A 61 7.65 -3.70 -13.66
N THR A 62 7.52 -4.79 -12.91
CA THR A 62 6.65 -5.93 -13.22
C THR A 62 5.57 -6.07 -12.13
N ALA A 63 4.36 -6.45 -12.52
CA ALA A 63 3.29 -6.80 -11.60
C ALA A 63 3.40 -8.27 -11.18
N LEU A 64 3.40 -8.53 -9.88
CA LEU A 64 3.45 -9.86 -9.28
C LEU A 64 2.09 -10.15 -8.62
N PRO A 65 1.43 -11.27 -8.94
CA PRO A 65 0.17 -11.61 -8.30
C PRO A 65 0.37 -11.78 -6.80
N TRP A 66 -0.49 -11.16 -6.01
CA TRP A 66 -0.42 -11.19 -4.56
C TRP A 66 -1.81 -11.21 -3.95
N SER A 67 -1.95 -11.85 -2.79
CA SER A 67 -3.20 -11.83 -2.03
C SER A 67 -3.26 -10.59 -1.16
N GLU A 68 -4.46 -10.05 -0.96
CA GLU A 68 -4.67 -8.95 -0.05
C GLU A 68 -4.27 -9.35 1.39
N LEU A 69 -3.69 -8.41 2.14
CA LEU A 69 -3.29 -8.67 3.52
C LEU A 69 -4.51 -8.76 4.43
N GLU A 70 -4.43 -9.63 5.44
CA GLU A 70 -5.50 -9.80 6.42
C GLU A 70 -5.71 -8.52 7.21
N GLN A 71 -6.89 -7.91 7.03
CA GLN A 71 -7.23 -6.63 7.62
C GLN A 71 -8.73 -6.58 7.95
N MET A 72 -9.05 -5.83 9.01
CA MET A 72 -10.44 -5.48 9.33
C MET A 72 -10.88 -4.36 8.40
N PHE A 73 -11.90 -4.64 7.59
CA PHE A 73 -12.37 -3.71 6.56
C PHE A 73 -13.68 -3.01 6.88
N SER A 74 -14.49 -3.58 7.77
CA SER A 74 -15.83 -3.09 8.08
C SER A 74 -15.83 -1.58 8.42
N GLY A 75 -16.57 -0.80 7.64
CA GLY A 75 -16.68 0.66 7.79
C GLY A 75 -15.56 1.48 7.16
N SER A 76 -14.29 1.04 7.24
CA SER A 76 -13.13 1.87 6.84
C SER A 76 -12.61 1.63 5.41
N GLY A 77 -12.89 0.46 4.81
CA GLY A 77 -12.29 0.13 3.51
C GLY A 77 -12.81 -1.13 2.80
N GLY A 78 -13.91 -1.74 3.25
CA GLY A 78 -14.39 -3.03 2.75
C GLY A 78 -15.28 -3.00 1.52
N ILE A 79 -15.43 -1.85 0.84
CA ILE A 79 -16.30 -1.78 -0.32
C ILE A 79 -15.57 -2.33 -1.55
N VAL A 80 -16.08 -3.44 -2.08
CA VAL A 80 -15.67 -3.99 -3.38
C VAL A 80 -16.73 -3.59 -4.39
N THR A 81 -16.31 -2.98 -5.50
CA THR A 81 -17.22 -2.38 -6.48
C THR A 81 -16.59 -2.39 -7.87
N THR A 82 -17.33 -1.92 -8.88
CA THR A 82 -16.86 -1.75 -10.25
C THR A 82 -16.81 -0.27 -10.63
N ALA A 83 -16.07 0.07 -11.68
CA ALA A 83 -16.05 1.43 -12.20
C ALA A 83 -17.45 1.89 -12.66
N SER A 84 -18.27 0.97 -13.17
CA SER A 84 -19.65 1.25 -13.58
C SER A 84 -20.53 1.63 -12.39
N ASP A 85 -20.45 0.88 -11.29
CA ASP A 85 -21.21 1.17 -10.07
C ASP A 85 -20.72 2.44 -9.36
N MET A 86 -19.41 2.67 -9.35
CA MET A 86 -18.84 3.95 -8.91
C MET A 86 -19.37 5.13 -9.74
N GLY A 87 -19.66 4.93 -11.02
CA GLY A 87 -20.34 5.92 -11.86
C GLY A 87 -21.74 6.27 -11.33
N LYS A 88 -22.52 5.28 -10.89
CA LYS A 88 -23.86 5.47 -10.31
C LYS A 88 -23.79 6.17 -8.95
N TRP A 89 -22.83 5.77 -8.11
CA TRP A 89 -22.53 6.43 -6.84
C TRP A 89 -22.19 7.91 -7.05
N LEU A 90 -21.22 8.19 -7.93
CA LEU A 90 -20.79 9.56 -8.19
C LEU A 90 -21.86 10.40 -8.90
N SER A 91 -22.70 9.79 -9.74
CA SER A 91 -23.82 10.51 -10.35
C SER A 91 -24.81 10.99 -9.30
N MET A 92 -25.03 10.24 -8.21
CA MET A 92 -25.88 10.68 -7.10
C MET A 92 -25.31 11.93 -6.43
N HIS A 93 -23.98 11.97 -6.24
CA HIS A 93 -23.30 13.13 -5.68
C HIS A 93 -23.37 14.36 -6.59
N THR A 94 -23.24 14.20 -7.91
CA THR A 94 -23.35 15.31 -8.87
C THR A 94 -24.80 15.71 -9.17
N ASN A 95 -25.78 14.85 -8.87
CA ASN A 95 -27.21 15.09 -9.03
C ASN A 95 -27.93 15.46 -7.71
N GLU A 96 -27.24 16.23 -6.86
CA GLU A 96 -27.77 16.77 -5.60
C GLU A 96 -28.42 15.74 -4.67
N GLY A 97 -27.89 14.51 -4.65
CA GLY A 97 -28.33 13.45 -3.74
C GLY A 97 -29.42 12.54 -4.32
N LYS A 98 -29.68 12.61 -5.63
CA LYS A 98 -30.68 11.78 -6.32
C LYS A 98 -30.02 10.70 -7.19
N SER A 99 -30.58 9.49 -7.17
CA SER A 99 -30.23 8.45 -8.14
C SER A 99 -30.58 8.88 -9.57
N MET A 100 -30.10 8.13 -10.56
CA MET A 100 -30.44 8.38 -11.98
C MET A 100 -31.95 8.27 -12.25
N ASN A 101 -32.68 7.51 -11.43
CA ASN A 101 -34.13 7.34 -11.54
C ASN A 101 -34.92 8.42 -10.76
N GLY A 102 -34.23 9.38 -10.14
CA GLY A 102 -34.84 10.49 -9.42
C GLY A 102 -35.13 10.24 -7.94
N GLU A 103 -34.88 9.03 -7.42
CA GLU A 103 -35.02 8.72 -6.00
C GLU A 103 -34.00 9.52 -5.19
N ARG A 104 -34.44 10.20 -4.13
CA ARG A 104 -33.57 10.99 -3.26
C ARG A 104 -33.00 10.13 -2.14
N LEU A 105 -31.70 9.86 -2.18
CA LEU A 105 -30.97 9.18 -1.11
C LEU A 105 -30.46 10.16 -0.05
N LEU A 106 -29.97 11.32 -0.49
CA LEU A 106 -29.43 12.36 0.39
C LEU A 106 -30.08 13.71 0.08
N SER A 107 -30.30 14.53 1.10
CA SER A 107 -30.67 15.93 0.87
C SER A 107 -29.44 16.70 0.37
N LYS A 108 -29.69 17.76 -0.40
CA LYS A 108 -28.64 18.69 -0.82
C LYS A 108 -27.89 19.27 0.38
N SER A 109 -28.60 19.61 1.45
CA SER A 109 -28.01 20.13 2.69
C SER A 109 -27.07 19.14 3.38
N LEU A 110 -27.39 17.84 3.39
CA LEU A 110 -26.52 16.81 3.96
C LEU A 110 -25.25 16.61 3.11
N LEU A 111 -25.37 16.68 1.78
CA LEU A 111 -24.20 16.65 0.91
C LEU A 111 -23.28 17.84 1.17
N GLU A 112 -23.82 19.06 1.18
CA GLU A 112 -23.06 20.28 1.47
C GLU A 112 -22.39 20.21 2.84
N GLN A 113 -23.07 19.68 3.86
CA GLN A 113 -22.50 19.44 5.17
C GLN A 113 -21.35 18.41 5.12
N SER A 114 -21.51 17.32 4.36
CA SER A 114 -20.48 16.29 4.21
C SER A 114 -19.21 16.80 3.55
N TYR A 115 -19.34 17.81 2.67
CA TYR A 115 -18.21 18.45 1.99
C TYR A 115 -17.67 19.67 2.73
N SER A 116 -18.29 20.05 3.85
CA SER A 116 -17.86 21.22 4.61
C SER A 116 -16.67 20.89 5.50
N PRO A 117 -15.67 21.79 5.60
CA PRO A 117 -14.55 21.60 6.53
C PRO A 117 -15.01 21.35 7.96
N GLN A 118 -14.43 20.35 8.61
CA GLN A 118 -14.75 20.00 10.00
C GLN A 118 -13.83 20.72 11.00
N PRO A 119 -14.26 20.91 12.26
CA PRO A 119 -13.41 21.43 13.31
C PRO A 119 -12.07 20.68 13.39
N GLY A 120 -10.96 21.42 13.37
CA GLY A 120 -9.61 20.83 13.38
C GLY A 120 -9.05 20.42 12.02
N SER A 121 -9.80 20.55 10.91
CA SER A 121 -9.27 20.36 9.56
C SER A 121 -9.97 21.21 8.50
N LYS A 122 -9.23 22.15 7.90
CA LYS A 122 -9.71 22.90 6.72
C LYS A 122 -9.75 22.09 5.42
N LYS A 123 -9.23 20.85 5.45
CA LYS A 123 -9.02 20.01 4.27
C LYS A 123 -9.81 18.69 4.32
N TYR A 124 -10.71 18.52 5.29
CA TYR A 124 -11.45 17.27 5.46
C TYR A 124 -12.88 17.56 5.90
N GLY A 125 -13.83 16.96 5.20
CA GLY A 125 -15.25 16.90 5.50
C GLY A 125 -15.63 15.63 6.25
N LEU A 126 -16.87 15.18 6.10
CA LEU A 126 -17.34 13.90 6.62
C LEU A 126 -17.09 12.82 5.58
N GLY A 127 -15.93 12.16 5.64
CA GLY A 127 -15.56 11.13 4.65
C GLY A 127 -15.01 11.66 3.34
N TRP A 128 -14.62 12.94 3.27
CA TRP A 128 -14.12 13.56 2.04
C TRP A 128 -12.91 14.46 2.29
N ALA A 129 -11.87 14.32 1.48
CA ALA A 129 -10.77 15.25 1.39
C ALA A 129 -11.14 16.43 0.48
N LEU A 130 -10.81 17.64 0.93
CA LEU A 130 -11.06 18.88 0.21
C LEU A 130 -9.75 19.43 -0.32
N SER A 131 -9.70 19.67 -1.63
CA SER A 131 -8.52 20.24 -2.29
C SER A 131 -8.14 21.58 -1.69
N SER A 132 -6.85 21.90 -1.62
CA SER A 132 -6.43 23.24 -1.20
C SER A 132 -6.84 24.30 -2.23
N PRO A 133 -6.96 25.58 -1.86
CA PRO A 133 -7.40 26.64 -2.79
C PRO A 133 -6.52 26.80 -4.05
N GLN A 134 -5.27 26.33 -3.99
CA GLN A 134 -4.30 26.38 -5.09
C GLN A 134 -4.51 25.28 -6.13
N VAL A 135 -5.22 24.20 -5.79
CA VAL A 135 -5.55 23.12 -6.73
C VAL A 135 -6.76 23.55 -7.55
N LYS A 136 -6.60 23.54 -8.88
CA LYS A 136 -7.67 23.88 -9.84
C LYS A 136 -7.84 22.74 -10.86
N PRO A 137 -9.09 22.36 -11.22
CA PRO A 137 -10.33 22.78 -10.54
C PRO A 137 -10.38 22.26 -9.09
N ALA A 138 -11.23 22.87 -8.26
CA ALA A 138 -11.40 22.42 -6.89
C ALA A 138 -12.02 21.02 -6.88
N ARG A 139 -11.58 20.16 -5.96
CA ARG A 139 -11.97 18.75 -5.88
C ARG A 139 -12.45 18.37 -4.48
N ILE A 140 -13.51 17.58 -4.46
CA ILE A 140 -13.95 16.81 -3.29
C ILE A 140 -13.58 15.36 -3.60
N SER A 141 -12.77 14.74 -2.77
CA SER A 141 -12.10 13.49 -3.16
C SER A 141 -11.97 12.50 -2.02
N HIS A 142 -11.81 11.22 -2.35
CA HIS A 142 -11.37 10.22 -1.40
C HIS A 142 -10.48 9.21 -2.12
N SER A 143 -9.31 8.95 -1.55
CA SER A 143 -8.42 7.89 -2.03
C SER A 143 -8.69 6.59 -1.27
N GLY A 144 -8.35 5.47 -1.89
CA GLY A 144 -8.37 4.15 -1.27
C GLY A 144 -7.07 3.44 -1.60
N SER A 145 -6.44 2.85 -0.60
CA SER A 145 -5.25 2.03 -0.79
C SER A 145 -5.32 0.82 0.11
N LEU A 146 -5.34 -0.33 -0.52
CA LEU A 146 -5.08 -1.62 0.10
C LEU A 146 -3.69 -2.10 -0.33
N SER A 147 -3.32 -3.32 0.05
CA SER A 147 -1.99 -3.89 -0.22
C SER A 147 -1.84 -4.30 -1.69
N THR A 148 -2.94 -4.54 -2.39
CA THR A 148 -2.96 -4.97 -3.79
C THR A 148 -3.92 -4.18 -4.68
N PHE A 149 -4.69 -3.25 -4.10
CA PHE A 149 -5.67 -2.42 -4.82
C PHE A 149 -5.50 -0.94 -4.48
N GLN A 150 -5.76 -0.08 -5.45
CA GLN A 150 -5.86 1.36 -5.26
C GLN A 150 -7.14 1.89 -5.91
N ALA A 151 -7.73 2.91 -5.31
CA ALA A 151 -8.87 3.61 -5.87
C ALA A 151 -8.73 5.12 -5.63
N GLN A 152 -9.34 5.89 -6.52
CA GLN A 152 -9.47 7.33 -6.39
C GLN A 152 -10.85 7.72 -6.89
N GLN A 153 -11.52 8.58 -6.13
CA GLN A 153 -12.72 9.27 -6.60
C GLN A 153 -12.57 10.77 -6.41
N ASP A 154 -13.01 11.54 -7.40
CA ASP A 154 -12.97 12.99 -7.44
C ASP A 154 -14.29 13.53 -7.98
N ILE A 155 -14.92 14.46 -7.25
CA ILE A 155 -16.06 15.25 -7.70
C ILE A 155 -15.54 16.67 -7.99
N ILE A 156 -15.95 17.23 -9.13
CA ILE A 156 -15.53 18.55 -9.61
C ILE A 156 -16.76 19.46 -9.58
N PRO A 157 -17.01 20.19 -8.48
CA PRO A 157 -18.29 20.89 -8.29
C PRO A 157 -18.56 21.98 -9.32
N SER A 158 -17.52 22.66 -9.82
CA SER A 158 -17.65 23.73 -10.81
C SER A 158 -18.18 23.24 -12.16
N SER A 159 -17.85 22.01 -12.52
CA SER A 159 -18.14 21.44 -13.83
C SER A 159 -19.27 20.40 -13.79
N GLY A 160 -19.62 19.91 -12.59
CA GLY A 160 -20.72 18.98 -12.38
C GLY A 160 -20.44 17.54 -12.77
N TYR A 161 -19.20 17.19 -13.13
CA TYR A 161 -18.78 15.81 -13.37
C TYR A 161 -17.96 15.26 -12.21
N ALA A 162 -17.76 13.96 -12.23
CA ALA A 162 -16.92 13.24 -11.29
C ALA A 162 -16.13 12.14 -12.02
N VAL A 163 -15.06 11.68 -11.40
CA VAL A 163 -14.13 10.68 -11.94
C VAL A 163 -13.89 9.61 -10.89
N ALA A 164 -13.93 8.35 -11.29
CA ALA A 164 -13.46 7.21 -10.50
C ALA A 164 -12.34 6.49 -11.26
N VAL A 165 -11.27 6.15 -10.54
CA VAL A 165 -10.17 5.32 -11.05
C VAL A 165 -9.95 4.19 -10.07
N MET A 166 -9.87 2.96 -10.58
CA MET A 166 -9.62 1.76 -9.80
C MET A 166 -8.48 0.97 -10.42
N LEU A 167 -7.57 0.48 -9.59
CA LEU A 167 -6.41 -0.29 -9.99
C LEU A 167 -6.33 -1.55 -9.11
N ASN A 168 -6.03 -2.68 -9.73
CA ASN A 168 -5.74 -3.95 -9.05
C ASN A 168 -4.23 -4.12 -8.81
N SER A 169 -3.51 -3.02 -8.65
CA SER A 169 -2.10 -3.05 -8.31
C SER A 169 -1.75 -1.99 -7.30
N PHE A 170 -0.88 -2.33 -6.35
CA PHE A 170 -0.25 -1.38 -5.45
C PHE A 170 1.24 -1.26 -5.76
N THR A 171 1.73 -0.02 -5.75
CA THR A 171 3.16 0.30 -5.86
C THR A 171 3.56 1.10 -4.65
N THR A 172 4.58 0.63 -3.94
CA THR A 172 5.15 1.35 -2.79
C THR A 172 5.56 2.75 -3.23
N THR A 173 5.31 3.76 -2.39
CA THR A 173 5.75 5.17 -2.59
C THR A 173 5.02 5.96 -3.68
N PHE A 174 3.94 5.44 -4.28
CA PHE A 174 3.20 6.17 -5.32
C PHE A 174 1.70 5.85 -5.40
N GLU A 175 0.88 6.89 -5.46
CA GLU A 175 -0.57 6.80 -5.62
C GLU A 175 -0.94 6.93 -7.11
N HIS A 176 -0.89 5.81 -7.84
CA HIS A 176 -1.16 5.80 -9.27
C HIS A 176 -2.60 6.23 -9.60
N ALA A 177 -3.57 5.82 -8.78
CA ALA A 177 -4.98 6.16 -9.00
C ALA A 177 -5.21 7.69 -8.96
N TYR A 178 -4.55 8.40 -8.04
CA TYR A 178 -4.62 9.86 -7.95
C TYR A 178 -4.05 10.54 -9.19
N GLU A 179 -2.87 10.13 -9.65
CA GLU A 179 -2.22 10.75 -10.82
C GLU A 179 -3.02 10.51 -12.11
N ILE A 180 -3.58 9.30 -12.27
CA ILE A 180 -4.45 8.97 -13.41
C ILE A 180 -5.73 9.82 -13.34
N SER A 181 -6.39 9.91 -12.18
CA SER A 181 -7.59 10.75 -12.00
C SER A 181 -7.27 12.22 -12.31
N SER A 182 -6.15 12.74 -11.80
CA SER A 182 -5.70 14.10 -12.06
C SER A 182 -5.41 14.34 -13.54
N GLY A 183 -4.85 13.34 -14.24
CA GLY A 183 -4.63 13.39 -15.68
C GLY A 183 -5.93 13.42 -16.49
N ILE A 184 -6.91 12.58 -16.12
CA ILE A 184 -8.25 12.57 -16.72
C ILE A 184 -8.92 13.93 -16.52
N ILE A 185 -8.92 14.47 -15.29
CA ILE A 185 -9.47 15.80 -14.98
C ILE A 185 -8.80 16.87 -15.84
N LYS A 186 -7.47 16.88 -15.95
CA LYS A 186 -6.75 17.85 -16.81
C LYS A 186 -7.22 17.74 -18.26
N LEU A 187 -7.31 16.53 -18.82
CA LEU A 187 -7.78 16.31 -20.18
C LEU A 187 -9.22 16.80 -20.39
N THR A 188 -10.12 16.50 -19.45
CA THR A 188 -11.52 16.95 -19.47
C THR A 188 -11.63 18.48 -19.43
N GLU A 189 -10.73 19.15 -18.69
CA GLU A 189 -10.64 20.61 -18.61
C GLU A 189 -9.83 21.25 -19.75
N GLY A 190 -9.51 20.50 -20.82
CA GLY A 190 -8.77 20.99 -21.98
C GLY A 190 -7.28 21.26 -21.74
N GLN A 191 -6.72 20.77 -20.63
CA GLN A 191 -5.32 20.89 -20.26
C GLN A 191 -4.52 19.63 -20.63
N LYS A 192 -3.23 19.79 -20.88
CA LYS A 192 -2.32 18.65 -21.06
C LYS A 192 -1.86 18.13 -19.69
N PRO A 193 -1.96 16.82 -19.42
CA PRO A 193 -1.43 16.24 -18.19
C PRO A 193 0.10 16.19 -18.22
N ASP A 194 0.71 16.41 -17.04
CA ASP A 194 2.15 16.28 -16.87
C ASP A 194 2.49 14.80 -16.68
N ILE A 195 3.30 14.23 -17.58
CA ILE A 195 3.77 12.85 -17.44
C ILE A 195 4.95 12.86 -16.48
N LYS A 196 4.73 12.38 -15.26
CA LYS A 196 5.78 12.28 -14.24
C LYS A 196 6.75 11.14 -14.54
N ALA A 197 8.00 11.30 -14.11
CA ALA A 197 8.98 10.23 -14.18
C ALA A 197 8.51 9.01 -13.35
N PRO A 198 8.75 7.78 -13.81
CA PRO A 198 8.33 6.57 -13.11
C PRO A 198 9.26 6.26 -11.94
N ILE A 199 9.26 7.13 -10.92
CA ILE A 199 10.17 7.06 -9.77
C ILE A 199 10.16 5.69 -9.09
N PRO A 200 9.01 5.05 -8.81
CA PRO A 200 9.01 3.73 -8.18
C PRO A 200 9.75 2.67 -8.99
N LYS A 201 9.57 2.66 -10.32
CA LYS A 201 10.28 1.74 -11.21
C LYS A 201 11.78 2.01 -11.20
N ILE A 202 12.20 3.28 -11.21
CA ILE A 202 13.62 3.65 -11.14
C ILE A 202 14.23 3.22 -9.81
N THR A 203 13.52 3.44 -8.70
CA THR A 203 13.94 3.03 -7.36
C THR A 203 14.13 1.52 -7.27
N ASP A 204 13.14 0.74 -7.73
CA ASP A 204 13.23 -0.72 -7.72
C ASP A 204 14.37 -1.22 -8.61
N LEU A 205 14.51 -0.71 -9.84
CA LEU A 205 15.60 -1.11 -10.73
C LEU A 205 16.97 -0.76 -10.14
N SER A 206 17.09 0.40 -9.48
CA SER A 206 18.31 0.79 -8.76
C SER A 206 18.61 -0.18 -7.62
N LEU A 207 17.60 -0.57 -6.85
CA LEU A 207 17.74 -1.54 -5.78
C LEU A 207 18.10 -2.93 -6.31
N GLY A 208 17.54 -3.34 -7.44
CA GLY A 208 17.90 -4.57 -8.14
C GLY A 208 19.36 -4.56 -8.60
N PHE A 209 19.81 -3.45 -9.18
CA PHE A 209 21.22 -3.27 -9.57
C PHE A 209 22.16 -3.33 -8.36
N ILE A 210 21.83 -2.65 -7.25
CA ILE A 210 22.59 -2.72 -6.00
C ILE A 210 22.60 -4.16 -5.45
N THR A 211 21.47 -4.86 -5.53
CA THR A 211 21.35 -6.28 -5.12
C THR A 211 22.30 -7.15 -5.92
N LEU A 212 22.38 -6.97 -7.25
CA LEU A 212 23.30 -7.72 -8.11
C LEU A 212 24.77 -7.41 -7.83
N ILE A 213 25.12 -6.13 -7.60
CA ILE A 213 26.47 -5.74 -7.18
C ILE A 213 26.83 -6.42 -5.85
N TYR A 214 25.93 -6.35 -4.86
CA TYR A 214 26.15 -6.95 -3.56
C TYR A 214 26.30 -8.47 -3.68
N LEU A 215 25.46 -9.11 -4.50
CA LEU A 215 25.52 -10.53 -4.79
C LEU A 215 26.88 -10.92 -5.38
N PHE A 216 27.34 -10.22 -6.40
CA PHE A 216 28.64 -10.43 -7.04
C PHE A 216 29.82 -10.25 -6.06
N LEU A 217 29.84 -9.15 -5.30
CA LEU A 217 30.88 -8.87 -4.31
C LEU A 217 30.85 -9.90 -3.16
N GLY A 218 29.66 -10.34 -2.76
CA GLY A 218 29.44 -11.38 -1.77
C GLY A 218 30.02 -12.71 -2.22
N ILE A 219 29.67 -13.17 -3.43
CA ILE A 219 30.22 -14.40 -4.03
C ILE A 219 31.74 -14.34 -4.11
N LYS A 220 32.30 -13.23 -4.59
CA LYS A 220 33.75 -13.01 -4.59
C LYS A 220 34.34 -13.05 -3.17
N GLY A 221 33.63 -12.49 -2.19
CA GLY A 221 33.99 -12.54 -0.77
C GLY A 221 34.01 -13.96 -0.20
N ILE A 222 33.04 -14.80 -0.59
CA ILE A 222 32.94 -16.21 -0.21
C ILE A 222 34.12 -16.98 -0.79
N ILE A 223 34.33 -16.90 -2.12
CA ILE A 223 35.42 -17.60 -2.82
C ILE A 223 36.79 -17.22 -2.22
N ARG A 224 37.00 -15.93 -1.94
CA ARG A 224 38.27 -15.42 -1.39
C ARG A 224 38.37 -15.51 0.13
N SER A 225 37.42 -16.16 0.82
CA SER A 225 37.44 -16.21 2.29
C SER A 225 38.72 -16.85 2.82
N LYS A 226 39.21 -17.94 2.21
CA LYS A 226 40.47 -18.59 2.60
C LYS A 226 41.67 -17.64 2.46
N GLU A 227 41.85 -17.03 1.29
CA GLU A 227 42.93 -16.06 1.04
C GLU A 227 42.86 -14.86 1.99
N TRP A 228 41.64 -14.36 2.23
CA TRP A 228 41.39 -13.24 3.11
C TRP A 228 41.85 -13.53 4.54
N CYS A 229 41.62 -14.75 5.03
CA CYS A 229 42.09 -15.24 6.34
C CYS A 229 43.62 -15.40 6.38
N ILE A 230 44.22 -16.01 5.35
CA ILE A 230 45.69 -16.23 5.28
C ILE A 230 46.43 -14.89 5.37
N ARG A 231 46.02 -13.88 4.60
CA ARG A 231 46.61 -12.51 4.62
C ARG A 231 46.51 -11.83 5.98
N ARG A 232 45.70 -12.36 6.90
CA ARG A 232 45.44 -11.81 8.24
C ARG A 232 45.81 -12.82 9.32
N LYS A 233 46.62 -13.87 9.03
CA LYS A 233 47.02 -14.87 10.03
C LYS A 233 47.63 -14.23 11.28
N GLN A 234 48.50 -13.23 11.09
CA GLN A 234 49.20 -12.53 12.17
C GLN A 234 48.34 -11.51 12.95
N TYR A 235 47.08 -11.28 12.55
CA TYR A 235 46.26 -10.28 13.25
C TYR A 235 45.85 -10.81 14.63
N PRO A 236 45.86 -9.95 15.67
CA PRO A 236 45.29 -10.33 16.96
C PRO A 236 43.78 -10.56 16.82
N THR A 237 43.25 -11.47 17.64
CA THR A 237 41.86 -11.97 17.55
C THR A 237 40.82 -10.85 17.51
N TRP A 238 40.94 -9.83 18.36
CA TRP A 238 40.01 -8.70 18.41
C TRP A 238 39.99 -7.91 17.08
N ARG A 239 41.16 -7.64 16.48
CA ARG A 239 41.28 -6.89 15.21
C ARG A 239 40.76 -7.70 14.03
N TYR A 240 40.88 -9.03 14.10
CA TYR A 240 40.30 -9.93 13.11
C TYR A 240 38.76 -9.85 13.09
N TYR A 241 38.13 -9.99 14.27
CA TYR A 241 36.67 -9.95 14.39
C TYR A 241 36.09 -8.55 14.15
N LEU A 242 36.80 -7.49 14.53
CA LEU A 242 36.40 -6.11 14.21
C LEU A 242 36.27 -5.90 12.69
N ARG A 243 37.07 -6.59 11.87
CA ARG A 243 36.95 -6.53 10.40
C ARG A 243 35.82 -7.36 9.81
N LEU A 244 35.19 -8.22 10.60
CA LEU A 244 33.97 -8.94 10.20
C LEU A 244 32.70 -8.14 10.53
N MET A 245 32.79 -7.14 11.41
CA MET A 245 31.65 -6.32 11.83
C MET A 245 30.84 -5.73 10.68
N PRO A 246 31.42 -5.23 9.57
CA PRO A 246 30.64 -4.73 8.45
C PRO A 246 29.76 -5.78 7.75
N GLN A 247 30.07 -7.08 7.90
CA GLN A 247 29.20 -8.17 7.41
C GLN A 247 28.27 -8.69 8.51
N ILE A 248 28.76 -8.79 9.74
CA ILE A 248 28.01 -9.35 10.87
C ILE A 248 26.89 -8.41 11.31
N ILE A 249 27.16 -7.11 11.44
CA ILE A 249 26.16 -6.15 11.96
C ILE A 249 24.91 -6.11 11.08
N PRO A 250 25.00 -5.94 9.73
CA PRO A 250 23.81 -5.99 8.89
C PRO A 250 23.10 -7.34 8.94
N ALA A 251 23.85 -8.45 8.95
CA ALA A 251 23.26 -9.79 9.01
C ALA A 251 22.52 -10.04 10.33
N LEU A 252 23.06 -9.59 11.47
CA LEU A 252 22.39 -9.70 12.76
C LEU A 252 21.15 -8.82 12.81
N PHE A 253 21.22 -7.59 12.31
CA PHE A 253 20.07 -6.69 12.28
C PHE A 253 18.95 -7.25 11.40
N ILE A 254 19.27 -7.74 10.20
CA ILE A 254 18.29 -8.34 9.29
C ILE A 254 17.76 -9.66 9.87
N GLY A 255 18.62 -10.46 10.51
CA GLY A 255 18.21 -11.67 11.21
C GLY A 255 17.24 -11.36 12.37
N TRP A 256 17.49 -10.30 13.14
CA TRP A 256 16.55 -9.82 14.15
C TRP A 256 15.21 -9.41 13.51
N LEU A 257 15.25 -8.68 12.39
CA LEU A 257 14.07 -8.26 11.65
C LEU A 257 13.26 -9.43 11.06
N PHE A 258 13.91 -10.51 10.61
CA PHE A 258 13.25 -11.67 10.02
C PHE A 258 12.85 -12.74 11.02
N PHE A 259 13.57 -12.92 12.12
CA PHE A 259 13.36 -14.05 13.01
C PHE A 259 12.90 -13.66 14.42
N ILE A 260 13.11 -12.41 14.84
CA ILE A 260 12.71 -11.95 16.17
C ILE A 260 11.47 -11.06 16.08
N VAL A 261 11.49 -10.03 15.24
CA VAL A 261 10.37 -9.08 15.10
C VAL A 261 9.03 -9.79 14.82
N PRO A 262 8.96 -10.77 13.89
CA PRO A 262 7.69 -11.44 13.60
C PRO A 262 7.11 -12.22 14.79
N ASN A 263 7.96 -12.64 15.73
CA ASN A 263 7.60 -13.46 16.89
C ASN A 263 7.35 -12.64 18.17
N LEU A 264 7.37 -11.30 18.09
CA LEU A 264 7.04 -10.45 19.23
C LEU A 264 5.56 -10.61 19.61
N GLN A 265 5.27 -10.60 20.92
CA GLN A 265 3.89 -10.69 21.41
C GLN A 265 3.02 -9.56 20.84
N ASN A 266 1.79 -9.90 20.47
CA ASN A 266 0.81 -8.98 19.86
C ASN A 266 1.27 -8.35 18.54
N ASN A 267 2.23 -8.96 17.84
CA ASN A 267 2.62 -8.51 16.52
C ASN A 267 1.56 -8.92 15.47
N SER A 268 1.10 -7.93 14.70
CA SER A 268 0.10 -8.11 13.65
C SER A 268 0.69 -8.18 12.24
N ALA A 269 2.02 -8.11 12.09
CA ALA A 269 2.68 -8.06 10.79
C ALA A 269 3.65 -9.25 10.59
N THR A 270 3.58 -9.87 9.42
CA THR A 270 4.44 -10.99 9.03
C THR A 270 5.51 -10.57 8.01
N ILE A 271 6.49 -11.44 7.78
CA ILE A 271 7.48 -11.26 6.69
C ILE A 271 6.79 -11.27 5.33
N LYS A 272 5.73 -12.08 5.19
CA LYS A 272 4.92 -12.13 3.97
C LYS A 272 4.28 -10.76 3.72
N ASP A 273 3.79 -10.10 4.77
CA ASP A 273 3.17 -8.79 4.66
C ASP A 273 4.20 -7.72 4.25
N ALA A 274 5.39 -7.74 4.85
CA ALA A 274 6.50 -6.89 4.43
C ALA A 274 6.91 -7.12 2.97
N PHE A 275 6.85 -8.38 2.49
CA PHE A 275 7.08 -8.71 1.09
C PHE A 275 5.98 -8.16 0.18
N GLY A 276 4.72 -8.24 0.59
CA GLY A 276 3.59 -7.63 -0.13
C GLY A 276 3.70 -6.10 -0.21
N ILE A 277 4.33 -5.47 0.78
CA ILE A 277 4.52 -4.01 0.80
C ILE A 277 5.64 -3.57 -0.15
N TRP A 278 6.81 -4.24 -0.14
CA TRP A 278 7.95 -3.86 -0.99
C TRP A 278 8.84 -5.07 -1.35
N PRO A 279 8.48 -5.84 -2.40
CA PRO A 279 9.20 -7.06 -2.76
C PRO A 279 10.68 -6.82 -3.08
N ALA A 280 11.00 -5.75 -3.81
CA ALA A 280 12.37 -5.44 -4.23
C ALA A 280 13.31 -5.19 -3.03
N ALA A 281 12.82 -4.51 -2.00
CA ALA A 281 13.57 -4.28 -0.77
C ALA A 281 13.76 -5.56 0.05
N MET A 282 12.71 -6.39 0.13
CA MET A 282 12.81 -7.67 0.82
C MET A 282 13.82 -8.61 0.17
N LEU A 283 13.85 -8.69 -1.16
CA LEU A 283 14.86 -9.45 -1.90
C LEU A 283 16.28 -8.95 -1.62
N PHE A 284 16.48 -7.63 -1.62
CA PHE A 284 17.77 -7.03 -1.26
C PHE A 284 18.21 -7.44 0.16
N LEU A 285 17.32 -7.32 1.15
CA LEU A 285 17.61 -7.69 2.54
C LEU A 285 17.95 -9.18 2.69
N ILE A 286 17.22 -10.07 2.01
CA ILE A 286 17.51 -11.51 1.99
C ILE A 286 18.91 -11.78 1.45
N VAL A 287 19.29 -11.14 0.33
CA VAL A 287 20.62 -11.30 -0.27
C VAL A 287 21.72 -10.80 0.67
N VAL A 288 21.52 -9.64 1.30
CA VAL A 288 22.46 -9.08 2.29
C VAL A 288 22.64 -10.02 3.48
N PHE A 289 21.54 -10.54 4.01
CA PHE A 289 21.55 -11.49 5.13
C PHE A 289 22.32 -12.76 4.78
N LEU A 290 21.96 -13.43 3.68
CA LEU A 290 22.59 -14.69 3.28
C LEU A 290 24.09 -14.54 3.04
N ILE A 291 24.50 -13.50 2.29
CA ILE A 291 25.93 -13.24 2.05
C ILE A 291 26.65 -12.90 3.36
N GLY A 292 26.06 -12.04 4.20
CA GLY A 292 26.65 -11.64 5.47
C GLY A 292 26.92 -12.84 6.38
N VAL A 293 25.95 -13.76 6.48
CA VAL A 293 26.08 -15.01 7.24
C VAL A 293 27.14 -15.92 6.61
N ILE A 294 27.04 -16.24 5.32
CA ILE A 294 27.94 -17.20 4.67
C ILE A 294 29.39 -16.72 4.71
N VAL A 295 29.65 -15.45 4.37
CA VAL A 295 31.01 -14.87 4.42
C VAL A 295 31.56 -14.91 5.85
N SER A 296 30.75 -14.59 6.85
CA SER A 296 31.18 -14.59 8.25
C SER A 296 31.51 -16.00 8.71
N VAL A 297 30.63 -16.97 8.48
CA VAL A 297 30.83 -18.39 8.82
C VAL A 297 32.09 -18.94 8.16
N MET A 298 32.26 -18.70 6.85
CA MET A 298 33.44 -19.16 6.10
C MET A 298 34.74 -18.58 6.65
N ARG A 299 34.76 -17.28 6.98
CA ARG A 299 35.97 -16.63 7.53
C ARG A 299 36.26 -17.09 8.96
N VAL A 300 35.25 -17.35 9.79
CA VAL A 300 35.45 -17.94 11.12
C VAL A 300 36.01 -19.35 11.00
N TYR A 301 35.43 -20.18 10.12
CA TYR A 301 35.88 -21.54 9.86
C TYR A 301 37.34 -21.61 9.42
N TYR A 302 37.74 -20.82 8.41
CA TYR A 302 39.12 -20.79 7.94
C TYR A 302 40.09 -20.23 8.99
N ARG A 303 39.66 -19.28 9.85
CA ARG A 303 40.48 -18.80 10.97
C ARG A 303 40.72 -19.91 12.00
N GLY A 304 39.69 -20.69 12.33
CA GLY A 304 39.82 -21.84 13.22
C GLY A 304 40.84 -22.85 12.70
N ARG A 305 40.74 -23.23 11.42
CA ARG A 305 41.71 -24.15 10.79
C ARG A 305 43.15 -23.60 10.78
N LEU A 306 43.34 -22.31 10.56
CA LEU A 306 44.67 -21.68 10.57
C LEU A 306 45.32 -21.58 11.96
N ASN A 307 44.53 -21.73 13.03
CA ASN A 307 45.03 -21.76 14.40
C ASN A 307 45.37 -23.18 14.87
N ILE A 308 44.83 -24.21 14.20
CA ILE A 308 45.11 -25.63 14.46
C ILE A 308 46.38 -26.10 13.71
N ASN A 309 46.70 -25.47 12.56
CA ASN A 309 47.86 -25.74 11.71
C ASN A 309 48.96 -24.67 11.79
#